data_AF-A0A6J7ZW96-F1
#
_entry.id   AF-A0A6J7ZW96-F1
#
_cell.length_a   1.000
_cell.length_b   1.000
_cell.length_c   1.000
_cell.angle_alpha   90.00
_cell.angle_beta   90.00
_cell.angle_gamma   90.00
#
_symmetry.space_group_name_H-M   'P 1'
#
loop_
_entity.id
_entity.type
_entity.pdbx_description
1 polymer ?
#
loop_
_entity_poly.entity_id
_entity_poly.type
_entity_poly.pdbx_seq_one_letter_code
_entity_poly.pdbx_strand_id
1 'polypeptide(L)'
;MEKLKELRNTTKQIPLPEFEGVRFPAVIPIRKKGVEKALQDVREIQSRESDIMICTYPKSGPYGSWYNYEKEMEQAEKDFPGMIFTCYFEEMKKDDTGEIQRLANFLEIPCTEKTIANIAETTSFNNMQQNKLDITKVVSGKGFIYRKGEIGDWKNHFTVAQNERFDVQYTERFKGSSYKSFFEQIKET
;
A
#
# COMPACT_ATOMS: atom_id res chain seq x y z
N MET A 1 14.58 4.70 -19.90
CA MET A 1 13.36 5.36 -19.38
C MET A 1 12.44 5.80 -20.53
N GLU A 2 12.97 6.37 -21.62
CA GLU A 2 12.25 6.62 -22.89
C GLU A 2 11.35 5.46 -23.35
N LYS A 3 11.94 4.28 -23.59
CA LYS A 3 11.22 3.10 -24.11
C LYS A 3 10.04 2.66 -23.23
N LEU A 4 10.15 2.85 -21.91
CA LEU A 4 9.07 2.55 -20.96
C LEU A 4 7.97 3.62 -21.00
N LYS A 5 8.32 4.89 -21.20
CA LYS A 5 7.36 5.99 -21.39
C LYS A 5 6.61 5.83 -22.72
N GLU A 6 7.31 5.46 -23.79
CA GLU A 6 6.71 5.12 -25.09
C GLU A 6 5.75 3.93 -24.94
N LEU A 7 6.21 2.80 -24.41
CA LEU A 7 5.36 1.62 -24.17
C LEU A 7 4.10 1.96 -23.35
N ARG A 8 4.22 2.82 -22.34
CA ARG A 8 3.09 3.27 -21.49
C ARG A 8 2.14 4.20 -22.24
N ASN A 9 2.64 5.04 -23.15
CA ASN A 9 1.82 5.91 -23.99
C ASN A 9 1.10 5.11 -25.08
N THR A 10 1.77 4.16 -25.73
CA THR A 10 1.14 3.27 -26.73
C THR A 10 0.04 2.40 -26.12
N THR A 11 0.19 1.99 -24.85
CA THR A 11 -0.81 1.16 -24.17
C THR A 11 -2.03 1.90 -23.63
N LYS A 12 -1.99 3.23 -23.51
CA LYS A 12 -3.17 4.05 -23.19
C LYS A 12 -4.17 4.18 -24.34
N GLN A 13 -3.73 3.96 -25.59
CA GLN A 13 -4.55 4.13 -26.79
C GLN A 13 -5.24 2.84 -27.26
N ILE A 14 -4.90 1.69 -26.67
CA ILE A 14 -5.52 0.41 -27.02
C ILE A 14 -6.80 0.25 -26.17
N PRO A 15 -7.99 0.09 -26.79
CA PRO A 15 -9.21 -0.17 -26.04
C PRO A 15 -9.02 -1.42 -25.17
N LEU A 16 -9.48 -1.34 -23.92
CA LEU A 16 -9.39 -2.48 -23.01
C LEU A 16 -10.20 -3.64 -23.60
N PRO A 17 -9.63 -4.86 -23.65
CA PRO A 17 -10.38 -6.03 -24.07
C PRO A 17 -11.65 -6.18 -23.22
N GLU A 18 -12.77 -6.47 -23.86
CA GLU A 18 -14.07 -6.65 -23.20
C GLU A 18 -14.62 -8.04 -23.52
N PHE A 19 -15.23 -8.69 -22.54
CA PHE A 19 -15.94 -9.95 -22.72
C PHE A 19 -17.18 -9.94 -21.85
N GLU A 20 -18.35 -10.18 -22.46
CA GLU A 20 -19.66 -10.18 -21.78
C GLU A 20 -19.89 -8.91 -20.92
N GLY A 21 -19.49 -7.74 -21.42
CA GLY A 21 -19.65 -6.46 -20.72
C GLY A 21 -18.60 -6.19 -19.62
N VAL A 22 -17.67 -7.11 -19.38
CA VAL A 22 -16.59 -6.95 -18.40
C VAL A 22 -15.30 -6.55 -19.12
N ARG A 23 -14.70 -5.43 -18.69
CA ARG A 23 -13.42 -4.95 -19.22
C ARG A 23 -12.24 -5.57 -18.47
N PHE A 24 -11.26 -6.05 -19.23
CA PHE A 24 -10.08 -6.73 -18.70
C PHE A 24 -8.82 -5.86 -18.83
N PRO A 25 -7.87 -5.98 -17.89
CA PRO A 25 -6.58 -5.31 -18.01
C PRO A 25 -5.83 -5.88 -19.22
N ALA A 26 -5.18 -4.99 -19.98
CA ALA A 26 -4.46 -5.36 -21.19
C ALA A 26 -3.10 -6.01 -20.88
N VAL A 27 -3.10 -7.15 -20.16
CA VAL A 27 -1.90 -7.93 -19.82
C VAL A 27 -1.40 -8.76 -21.01
N ILE A 28 -0.10 -9.05 -21.05
CA ILE A 28 0.56 -9.69 -22.20
C ILE A 28 -0.12 -11.02 -22.63
N PRO A 29 -0.51 -11.94 -21.73
CA PRO A 29 -1.19 -13.17 -22.12
C PRO A 29 -2.56 -12.94 -22.78
N ILE A 30 -3.37 -12.02 -22.22
CA ILE A 30 -4.69 -11.66 -22.75
C ILE A 30 -4.56 -10.98 -24.12
N ARG A 31 -3.52 -10.16 -24.32
CA ARG A 31 -3.26 -9.55 -25.64
C ARG A 31 -2.87 -10.55 -26.72
N LYS A 32 -2.08 -11.56 -26.37
CA LYS A 32 -1.60 -12.56 -27.33
C LYS A 32 -2.70 -13.55 -27.72
N LYS A 33 -3.55 -13.94 -26.78
CA LYS A 33 -4.62 -14.92 -27.01
C LYS A 33 -5.95 -14.29 -27.44
N GLY A 34 -6.20 -13.02 -27.09
CA GLY A 34 -7.53 -12.42 -27.11
C GLY A 34 -8.31 -12.76 -25.84
N VAL A 35 -9.14 -11.82 -25.36
CA VAL A 35 -9.90 -11.98 -24.11
C VAL A 35 -10.98 -13.05 -24.23
N GLU A 36 -11.67 -13.10 -25.37
CA GLU A 36 -12.69 -14.13 -25.67
C GLU A 36 -12.10 -15.53 -25.60
N LYS A 37 -11.05 -15.80 -26.38
CA LYS A 37 -10.39 -17.11 -26.39
C LYS A 37 -9.82 -17.47 -25.02
N ALA A 38 -9.18 -16.52 -24.32
CA ALA A 38 -8.62 -16.80 -23.01
C ALA A 38 -9.70 -17.19 -21.98
N LEU A 39 -10.89 -16.60 -22.05
CA LEU A 39 -11.99 -16.92 -21.15
C LEU A 39 -12.75 -18.17 -21.57
N GLN A 40 -12.84 -18.45 -22.87
CA GLN A 40 -13.38 -19.70 -23.38
C GLN A 40 -12.49 -20.89 -23.02
N ASP A 41 -11.16 -20.76 -23.14
CA ASP A 41 -10.18 -21.76 -22.67
C ASP A 41 -10.40 -22.09 -21.17
N VAL A 42 -10.75 -21.08 -20.34
CA VAL A 42 -11.04 -21.28 -18.90
C VAL A 42 -12.38 -21.97 -18.68
N ARG A 43 -13.41 -21.67 -19.47
CA ARG A 43 -14.72 -22.33 -19.38
C ARG A 43 -14.68 -23.79 -19.79
N GLU A 44 -13.87 -24.11 -20.80
CA GLU A 44 -13.76 -25.44 -21.39
C GLU A 44 -12.68 -26.30 -20.71
N ILE A 45 -12.04 -25.79 -19.64
CA ILE A 45 -10.98 -26.51 -18.95
C ILE A 45 -11.53 -27.82 -18.38
N GLN A 46 -11.00 -28.94 -18.86
CA GLN A 46 -11.30 -30.26 -18.30
C GLN A 46 -10.50 -30.43 -17.01
N SER A 47 -11.18 -30.72 -15.90
CA SER A 47 -10.55 -31.03 -14.61
C SER A 47 -10.97 -32.42 -14.14
N ARG A 48 -10.04 -33.09 -13.44
CA ARG A 48 -10.26 -34.35 -12.72
C ARG A 48 -10.59 -34.04 -11.27
N GLU A 49 -11.20 -34.99 -10.58
CA GLU A 49 -11.58 -34.85 -9.17
C GLU A 49 -10.38 -34.57 -8.24
N SER A 50 -9.17 -35.00 -8.62
CA SER A 50 -7.93 -34.75 -7.89
C SER A 50 -7.23 -33.43 -8.23
N ASP A 51 -7.76 -32.65 -9.17
CA ASP A 51 -7.09 -31.43 -9.63
C ASP A 51 -7.31 -30.30 -8.62
N ILE A 52 -6.23 -29.58 -8.31
CA ILE A 52 -6.27 -28.38 -7.47
C ILE A 52 -6.20 -27.17 -8.38
N MET A 53 -7.30 -26.42 -8.48
CA MET A 53 -7.32 -25.15 -9.20
C MET A 53 -6.75 -24.04 -8.33
N ILE A 54 -5.55 -23.57 -8.67
CA ILE A 54 -4.91 -22.45 -7.99
C ILE A 54 -5.22 -21.16 -8.77
N CYS A 55 -6.23 -20.42 -8.33
CA CYS A 55 -6.50 -19.07 -8.81
C CYS A 55 -5.69 -18.08 -7.99
N THR A 56 -4.53 -17.65 -8.50
CA THR A 56 -3.76 -16.58 -7.86
C THR A 56 -3.80 -15.32 -8.71
N TYR A 57 -4.04 -14.19 -8.06
CA TYR A 57 -3.94 -12.87 -8.67
C TYR A 57 -2.57 -12.28 -8.28
N PRO A 58 -1.56 -12.22 -9.19
CA PRO A 58 -0.20 -11.86 -8.80
C PRO A 58 0.00 -10.36 -8.50
N LYS A 59 -1.06 -9.56 -8.31
CA LYS A 59 -0.97 -8.10 -8.12
C LYS A 59 -1.99 -7.45 -7.17
N SER A 60 -2.59 -8.20 -6.26
CA SER A 60 -3.06 -7.64 -4.99
C SER A 60 -1.97 -7.96 -3.97
N GLY A 61 -1.47 -6.97 -3.23
CA GLY A 61 -0.48 -7.22 -2.19
C GLY A 61 -0.95 -8.37 -1.28
N PRO A 62 -0.05 -9.25 -0.81
CA PRO A 62 -0.42 -10.52 -0.17
C PRO A 62 -1.10 -10.39 1.20
N TYR A 63 -1.60 -9.20 1.55
CA TYR A 63 -1.98 -8.82 2.91
C TYR A 63 -3.47 -8.45 3.06
N GLY A 64 -4.30 -8.65 2.04
CA GLY A 64 -5.76 -8.50 2.15
C GLY A 64 -6.28 -7.05 2.12
N SER A 65 -7.41 -6.80 2.78
CA SER A 65 -8.07 -5.49 2.80
C SER A 65 -7.47 -4.61 3.89
N TRP A 66 -6.96 -3.44 3.50
CA TRP A 66 -6.47 -2.43 4.46
C TRP A 66 -7.51 -2.08 5.53
N TYR A 67 -8.78 -1.87 5.15
CA TYR A 67 -9.84 -1.57 6.10
C TYR A 67 -10.04 -2.66 7.16
N ASN A 68 -9.89 -3.94 6.78
CA ASN A 68 -10.05 -5.04 7.71
C ASN A 68 -8.84 -5.12 8.64
N TYR A 69 -7.63 -5.00 8.08
CA TYR A 69 -6.39 -5.00 8.85
C TYR A 69 -6.42 -3.94 9.96
N GLU A 70 -6.75 -2.68 9.64
CA GLU A 70 -6.76 -1.60 10.64
C GLU A 70 -7.79 -1.84 11.75
N LYS A 71 -8.96 -2.40 11.42
CA LYS A 71 -9.97 -2.75 12.44
C LYS A 71 -9.55 -3.94 13.29
N GLU A 72 -8.91 -4.94 12.69
CA GLU A 72 -8.40 -6.09 13.41
C GLU A 72 -7.29 -5.65 14.37
N MET A 73 -6.42 -4.73 13.95
CA MET A 73 -5.43 -4.10 14.82
C MET A 73 -6.09 -3.27 15.94
N GLU A 74 -7.09 -2.44 15.64
CA GLU A 74 -7.84 -1.70 16.66
C GLU A 74 -8.50 -2.63 17.69
N GLN A 75 -9.03 -3.77 17.23
CA GLN A 75 -9.61 -4.76 18.13
C GLN A 75 -8.52 -5.46 18.95
N ALA A 76 -7.39 -5.82 18.33
CA ALA A 76 -6.26 -6.43 19.03
C ALA A 76 -5.69 -5.50 20.11
N GLU A 77 -5.63 -4.19 19.90
CA GLU A 77 -5.21 -3.23 20.93
C GLU A 77 -6.13 -3.23 22.16
N LYS A 78 -7.45 -3.42 21.93
CA LYS A 78 -8.44 -3.52 23.00
C LYS A 78 -8.33 -4.86 23.74
N ASP A 79 -8.09 -5.93 22.99
CA ASP A 79 -7.98 -7.30 23.53
C ASP A 79 -6.66 -7.52 24.29
N PHE A 80 -5.59 -6.83 23.88
CA PHE A 80 -4.24 -6.96 24.44
C PHE A 80 -3.65 -5.59 24.87
N PRO A 81 -4.26 -4.93 25.87
CA PRO A 81 -3.87 -3.58 26.27
C PRO A 81 -2.41 -3.53 26.73
N GLY A 82 -1.65 -2.59 26.16
CA GLY A 82 -0.23 -2.39 26.47
C GLY A 82 0.74 -3.37 25.80
N MET A 83 0.25 -4.32 25.00
CA MET A 83 1.13 -5.27 24.28
C MET A 83 1.44 -4.86 22.84
N ILE A 84 0.65 -3.92 22.28
CA ILE A 84 0.77 -3.46 20.90
C ILE A 84 1.19 -2.00 20.92
N PHE A 85 2.26 -1.71 20.18
CA PHE A 85 2.70 -0.34 19.90
C PHE A 85 2.25 0.06 18.50
N THR A 86 1.28 0.97 18.43
CA THR A 86 0.81 1.53 17.17
C THR A 86 1.40 2.92 16.98
N CYS A 87 2.06 3.11 15.84
CA CYS A 87 2.56 4.40 15.39
C CYS A 87 2.03 4.70 14.00
N TYR A 88 1.72 5.97 13.77
CA TYR A 88 1.27 6.45 12.48
C TYR A 88 2.39 7.22 11.79
N PHE A 89 2.48 7.06 10.47
CA PHE A 89 3.49 7.75 9.68
C PHE A 89 3.37 9.27 9.81
N GLU A 90 2.15 9.78 9.87
CA GLU A 90 1.83 11.19 10.00
C GLU A 90 2.28 11.78 11.34
N GLU A 91 2.14 11.02 12.44
CA GLU A 91 2.62 11.43 13.76
C GLU A 91 4.15 11.46 13.81
N MET A 92 4.82 10.42 13.28
CA MET A 92 6.28 10.40 13.17
C MET A 92 6.82 11.55 12.30
N LYS A 93 6.09 11.95 11.26
CA LYS A 93 6.47 13.10 10.43
C LYS A 93 6.26 14.44 11.12
N LYS A 94 5.33 14.52 12.08
CA LYS A 94 5.01 15.73 12.84
C LYS A 94 5.97 15.93 14.01
N ASP A 95 6.30 14.86 14.74
CA ASP A 95 7.27 14.85 15.84
C ASP A 95 7.94 13.48 15.94
N ASP A 96 9.07 13.33 15.25
CA ASP A 96 9.83 12.08 15.25
C ASP A 96 10.48 11.80 16.61
N THR A 97 10.99 12.82 17.29
CA THR A 97 11.63 12.68 18.60
C THR A 97 10.66 12.21 19.68
N GLY A 98 9.43 12.75 19.70
CA GLY A 98 8.36 12.32 20.60
C GLY A 98 7.95 10.88 20.37
N GLU A 99 7.82 10.46 19.11
CA GLU A 99 7.48 9.08 18.75
C GLU A 99 8.60 8.08 19.10
N ILE A 100 9.87 8.46 18.92
CA ILE A 100 11.01 7.65 19.35
C ILE A 100 11.01 7.50 20.88
N GLN A 101 10.72 8.56 21.63
CA GLN A 101 10.60 8.49 23.08
C GLN A 101 9.43 7.59 23.51
N ARG A 102 8.30 7.66 22.81
CA ARG A 102 7.11 6.81 23.05
C ARG A 102 7.44 5.33 22.85
N LEU A 103 8.18 5.01 21.78
CA LEU A 103 8.68 3.66 21.52
C LEU A 103 9.68 3.19 22.59
N ALA A 104 10.63 4.04 22.98
CA ALA A 104 11.60 3.70 24.02
C ALA A 104 10.90 3.37 25.35
N ASN A 105 9.90 4.17 25.73
CA ASN A 105 9.08 3.92 26.92
C ASN A 105 8.29 2.61 26.83
N PHE A 106 7.69 2.33 25.67
CA PHE A 106 6.96 1.08 25.43
C PHE A 106 7.87 -0.15 25.55
N LEU A 107 9.12 -0.06 25.09
CA LEU A 107 10.12 -1.13 25.19
C LEU A 107 10.84 -1.16 26.55
N GLU A 108 10.51 -0.24 27.47
CA GLU A 108 11.18 -0.05 28.77
C GLU A 108 12.70 0.18 28.64
N ILE A 109 13.13 0.82 27.56
CA ILE A 109 14.54 1.13 27.31
C ILE A 109 14.82 2.57 27.74
N PRO A 110 15.76 2.80 28.69
CA PRO A 110 16.17 4.15 29.03
C PRO A 110 16.87 4.80 27.84
N CYS A 111 16.36 5.96 27.43
CA CYS A 111 16.97 6.77 26.37
C CYS A 111 17.18 8.20 26.85
N THR A 112 18.34 8.76 26.50
CA THR A 112 18.64 10.16 26.75
C THR A 112 18.16 11.02 25.60
N GLU A 113 17.88 12.30 25.84
CA GLU A 113 17.54 13.26 24.77
C GLU A 113 18.58 13.26 23.64
N LYS A 114 19.86 13.15 23.99
CA LYS A 114 20.95 13.05 23.01
C LYS A 114 20.84 11.79 22.14
N THR A 115 20.51 10.65 22.75
CA THR A 115 20.31 9.39 22.02
C THR A 115 19.12 9.51 21.07
N ILE A 116 18.01 10.10 21.53
CA ILE A 116 16.79 10.29 20.74
C ILE A 116 17.05 11.19 19.55
N ALA A 117 17.70 12.35 19.77
CA ALA A 117 18.07 13.27 18.69
C ALA A 117 18.98 12.60 17.65
N ASN A 118 19.95 11.80 18.10
CA ASN A 118 20.85 11.06 17.20
C ASN A 118 20.10 9.98 16.39
N ILE A 119 19.14 9.28 17.00
CA ILE A 119 18.29 8.32 16.28
C ILE A 119 17.47 9.06 15.23
N ALA A 120 16.75 10.12 15.62
CA ALA A 120 15.91 10.92 14.71
C ALA A 120 16.70 11.42 13.49
N GLU A 121 17.91 11.97 13.73
CA GLU A 121 18.81 12.39 12.65
C GLU A 121 19.19 11.21 11.75
N THR A 122 19.66 10.10 12.33
CA THR A 122 20.12 8.92 11.59
C THR A 122 19.00 8.29 10.76
N THR A 123 17.79 8.20 11.32
CA THR A 123 16.60 7.63 10.67
C THR A 123 15.79 8.66 9.90
N SER A 124 16.28 9.89 9.74
CA SER A 124 15.61 10.89 8.92
C SER A 124 15.52 10.42 7.47
N PHE A 125 14.45 10.82 6.78
CA PHE A 125 14.22 10.42 5.39
C PHE A 125 15.42 10.75 4.48
N ASN A 126 16.02 11.93 4.66
CA ASN A 126 17.18 12.37 3.89
C ASN A 126 18.40 11.48 4.16
N ASN A 127 18.70 11.18 5.43
CA ASN A 127 19.84 10.33 5.77
C ASN A 127 19.62 8.88 5.28
N MET A 128 18.44 8.31 5.46
CA MET A 128 18.14 6.97 4.95
C MET A 128 18.15 6.91 3.41
N GLN A 129 17.65 7.96 2.74
CA GLN A 129 17.67 8.04 1.28
C GLN A 129 19.09 8.22 0.73
N GLN A 130 19.99 8.90 1.44
CA GLN A 130 21.40 9.02 1.02
C GLN A 130 22.18 7.74 1.31
N ASN A 131 21.95 7.13 2.48
CA ASN A 131 22.62 5.91 2.93
C ASN A 131 21.85 4.65 2.52
N LYS A 132 21.46 4.56 1.23
CA LYS A 132 20.65 3.43 0.74
C LYS A 132 21.39 2.12 0.98
N LEU A 133 20.80 1.26 1.81
CA LEU A 133 21.15 -0.16 1.78
C LEU A 133 20.90 -0.68 0.35
N ASP A 134 21.83 -1.47 -0.18
CA ASP A 134 21.70 -2.09 -1.50
C ASP A 134 20.70 -3.27 -1.47
N ILE A 135 19.45 -2.93 -1.17
CA ILE A 135 18.27 -3.80 -1.22
C ILE A 135 17.93 -4.25 -2.64
N THR A 136 18.60 -3.70 -3.67
CA THR A 136 18.46 -4.20 -5.05
C THR A 136 18.99 -5.62 -5.23
N LYS A 137 19.71 -6.16 -4.22
CA LYS A 137 20.13 -7.57 -4.15
C LYS A 137 19.06 -8.51 -3.61
N VAL A 138 18.04 -8.01 -2.90
CA VAL A 138 17.00 -8.84 -2.24
C VAL A 138 15.70 -8.85 -3.04
N VAL A 139 15.37 -7.75 -3.70
CA VAL A 139 14.17 -7.65 -4.53
C VAL A 139 14.60 -7.34 -5.96
N SER A 140 14.17 -8.17 -6.91
CA SER A 140 14.54 -8.12 -8.33
C SER A 140 13.95 -6.92 -9.09
N GLY A 141 14.14 -5.72 -8.56
CA GLY A 141 13.71 -4.44 -9.14
C GLY A 141 14.65 -3.35 -8.66
N LYS A 142 15.44 -2.77 -9.57
CA LYS A 142 16.29 -1.62 -9.28
C LYS A 142 15.43 -0.44 -8.82
N GLY A 143 15.61 -0.03 -7.56
CA GLY A 143 15.09 1.22 -7.00
C GLY A 143 13.72 1.08 -6.33
N PHE A 144 13.36 2.11 -5.55
CA PHE A 144 12.01 2.44 -5.05
C PHE A 144 11.64 2.23 -3.57
N ILE A 145 12.55 1.91 -2.62
CA ILE A 145 12.15 2.00 -1.19
C ILE A 145 11.90 3.46 -0.78
N TYR A 146 12.81 4.37 -1.13
CA TYR A 146 12.70 5.80 -0.78
C TYR A 146 12.23 6.62 -1.98
N ARG A 147 10.99 7.14 -1.92
CA ARG A 147 10.37 7.91 -3.01
C ARG A 147 10.26 9.41 -2.71
N LYS A 148 9.35 9.82 -1.81
CA LYS A 148 9.12 11.21 -1.40
C LYS A 148 9.18 11.41 0.11
N GLY A 149 8.59 10.50 0.90
CA GLY A 149 8.60 10.62 2.37
C GLY A 149 7.75 11.79 2.88
N GLU A 150 6.65 12.09 2.18
CA GLU A 150 5.78 13.25 2.38
C GLU A 150 4.33 12.79 2.59
N ILE A 151 3.60 13.52 3.42
CA ILE A 151 2.15 13.36 3.63
C ILE A 151 1.41 14.11 2.51
N GLY A 152 0.23 13.62 2.11
CA GLY A 152 -0.63 14.36 1.19
C GLY A 152 -0.33 14.18 -0.30
N ASP A 153 0.68 13.40 -0.69
CA ASP A 153 1.02 13.19 -2.11
C ASP A 153 -0.13 12.55 -2.90
N TRP A 154 -1.11 11.91 -2.24
CA TRP A 154 -2.33 11.40 -2.86
C TRP A 154 -3.11 12.50 -3.62
N LYS A 155 -3.03 13.77 -3.17
CA LYS A 155 -3.63 14.94 -3.83
C LYS A 155 -3.11 15.12 -5.27
N ASN A 156 -1.91 14.62 -5.57
CA ASN A 156 -1.31 14.66 -6.92
C ASN A 156 -1.72 13.49 -7.81
N HIS A 157 -2.39 12.45 -7.29
CA HIS A 157 -2.76 11.23 -8.02
C HIS A 157 -4.26 11.04 -8.18
N PHE A 158 -5.05 11.52 -7.21
CA PHE A 158 -6.50 11.39 -7.22
C PHE A 158 -7.15 12.53 -8.01
N THR A 159 -8.11 12.20 -8.86
CA THR A 159 -9.08 13.20 -9.32
C THR A 159 -10.08 13.52 -8.21
N VAL A 160 -10.76 14.66 -8.29
CA VAL A 160 -11.80 15.05 -7.32
C VAL A 160 -12.86 13.95 -7.16
N ALA A 161 -13.40 13.43 -8.28
CA ALA A 161 -14.40 12.36 -8.25
C ALA A 161 -13.88 11.04 -7.66
N GLN A 162 -12.60 10.72 -7.84
CA GLN A 162 -11.99 9.55 -7.20
C GLN A 162 -11.85 9.74 -5.70
N ASN A 163 -11.48 10.95 -5.27
CA ASN A 163 -11.36 11.28 -3.86
C ASN A 163 -12.72 11.25 -3.15
N GLU A 164 -13.75 11.86 -3.73
CA GLU A 164 -15.12 11.81 -3.20
C GLU A 164 -15.62 10.37 -3.05
N ARG A 165 -15.38 9.52 -4.05
CA ARG A 165 -15.75 8.10 -3.97
C ARG A 165 -14.97 7.37 -2.86
N PHE A 166 -13.67 7.66 -2.72
CA PHE A 166 -12.86 7.09 -1.65
C PHE A 166 -13.37 7.53 -0.28
N ASP A 167 -13.73 8.80 -0.13
CA ASP A 167 -14.20 9.39 1.14
C ASP A 167 -15.50 8.76 1.62
N VAL A 168 -16.45 8.52 0.72
CA VAL A 168 -17.68 7.78 1.02
C VAL A 168 -17.36 6.36 1.50
N GLN A 169 -16.50 5.64 0.77
CA GLN A 169 -16.10 4.28 1.15
C GLN A 169 -15.35 4.26 2.48
N TYR A 170 -14.45 5.21 2.71
CA TYR A 170 -13.67 5.35 3.93
C TYR A 170 -14.58 5.54 5.14
N THR A 171 -15.52 6.47 5.04
CA THR A 171 -16.48 6.79 6.11
C THR A 171 -17.37 5.60 6.46
N GLU A 172 -17.90 4.90 5.46
CA GLU A 172 -18.74 3.72 5.68
C GLU A 172 -17.94 2.55 6.25
N ARG A 173 -16.73 2.31 5.71
CA ARG A 173 -15.89 1.21 6.16
C ARG A 173 -15.38 1.42 7.57
N PHE A 174 -14.98 2.62 7.98
CA PHE A 174 -14.48 2.89 9.34
C PHE A 174 -15.57 3.38 10.31
N LYS A 175 -16.85 3.19 9.99
CA LYS A 175 -17.94 3.52 10.91
C LYS A 175 -17.77 2.78 12.25
N GLY A 176 -17.75 3.54 13.34
CA GLY A 176 -17.59 3.02 14.71
C GLY A 176 -16.14 2.71 15.10
N SER A 177 -15.17 3.01 14.25
CA SER A 177 -13.74 2.86 14.52
C SER A 177 -13.09 4.21 14.78
N SER A 178 -12.07 4.25 15.63
CA SER A 178 -11.25 5.44 15.92
C SER A 178 -10.53 5.99 14.69
N TYR A 179 -10.25 5.12 13.71
CA TYR A 179 -9.64 5.49 12.44
C TYR A 179 -10.45 6.54 11.68
N LYS A 180 -11.78 6.54 11.81
CA LYS A 180 -12.64 7.51 11.13
C LYS A 180 -12.20 8.96 11.40
N SER A 181 -11.98 9.31 12.67
CA SER A 181 -11.56 10.65 13.08
C SER A 181 -10.09 10.94 12.76
N PHE A 182 -9.23 9.92 12.75
CA PHE A 182 -7.80 10.08 12.51
C PHE A 182 -7.53 10.62 11.09
N PHE A 183 -8.19 10.07 10.08
CA PHE A 183 -7.93 10.44 8.69
C PHE A 183 -8.59 11.75 8.27
N GLU A 184 -9.63 12.20 8.98
CA GLU A 184 -10.20 13.53 8.83
C GLU A 184 -9.16 14.61 9.18
N GLN A 185 -8.38 14.40 10.26
CA GLN A 185 -7.32 15.33 10.68
C GLN A 185 -6.15 15.39 9.69
N ILE A 186 -5.80 14.27 9.06
CA ILE A 186 -4.70 14.20 8.07
C ILE A 186 -5.06 14.92 6.76
N LYS A 187 -6.33 14.99 6.38
CA LYS A 187 -6.74 15.69 5.14
C LYS A 187 -6.49 17.19 5.19
N GLU A 188 -6.60 17.76 6.39
CA GLU A 188 -6.44 19.19 6.66
C GLU A 188 -4.96 19.63 6.72
N THR A 189 -4.03 18.67 6.75
CA THR A 189 -2.58 18.89 6.67
C THR A 189 -2.04 18.79 5.23
#